data_AF-A0A3N4PVR0-F1
#
_entry.id   AF-A0A3N4PVR0-F1
#
_cell.length_a   1.000
_cell.length_b   1.000
_cell.length_c   1.000
_cell.angle_alpha   90.00
_cell.angle_beta   90.00
_cell.angle_gamma   90.00
#
_symmetry.space_group_name_H-M   'P 1'
#
loop_
_entity.id
_entity.type
_entity.pdbx_description
1 polymer ?
#
loop_
_entity_poly.entity_id
_entity_poly.type
_entity_poly.pdbx_seq_one_letter_code
_entity_poly.pdbx_strand_id
1 'polypeptide(L)'
;MPKRYFERLQTIDYLIRIKGTGKPSQLAKRMRISERTLYEFLKLMKDLGAPIEYDRYKESYYYGEKGGFNIKFTKSLMTATPVMLLTLVIITLTSL
;
A
#
# COMPACT_ATOMS: atom_id res chain seq x y z
N MET A 1 -2.05 9.90 -21.51
CA MET A 1 -0.87 9.65 -20.65
C MET A 1 -1.28 9.05 -19.28
N PRO A 2 -1.75 7.79 -19.21
CA PRO A 2 -2.12 7.16 -17.93
C PRO A 2 -0.94 6.58 -17.12
N LYS A 3 0.20 6.27 -17.75
CA LYS A 3 1.35 5.60 -17.08
C LYS A 3 1.89 6.38 -15.87
N ARG A 4 1.98 7.71 -15.98
CA ARG A 4 2.47 8.59 -14.89
C ARG A 4 1.61 8.53 -13.63
N TYR A 5 0.33 8.15 -13.73
CA TYR A 5 -0.57 8.10 -12.58
C TYR A 5 -0.23 6.92 -11.66
N PHE A 6 -0.05 5.73 -12.23
CA PHE A 6 0.31 4.53 -11.47
C PHE A 6 1.72 4.62 -10.88
N GLU A 7 2.70 5.14 -11.64
CA GLU A 7 4.06 5.38 -11.15
C GLU A 7 4.06 6.30 -9.92
N ARG A 8 3.19 7.32 -9.92
CA ARG A 8 3.04 8.22 -8.76
C ARG A 8 2.46 7.51 -7.55
N LEU A 9 1.44 6.69 -7.71
CA LEU A 9 0.88 5.89 -6.62
C LEU A 9 1.93 4.93 -6.02
N GLN A 10 2.71 4.26 -6.86
CA GLN A 10 3.79 3.36 -6.41
C GLN A 10 4.88 4.12 -5.66
N THR A 11 5.25 5.31 -6.15
CA THR A 11 6.26 6.15 -5.49
C THR A 11 5.74 6.67 -4.15
N ILE A 12 4.49 7.12 -4.09
CA ILE A 12 3.86 7.55 -2.84
C ILE A 12 3.81 6.39 -1.83
N ASP A 13 3.36 5.20 -2.24
CA ASP A 13 3.38 4.00 -1.39
C ASP A 13 4.77 3.73 -0.81
N TYR A 14 5.78 3.69 -1.67
CA TYR A 14 7.16 3.45 -1.25
C TYR A 14 7.61 4.46 -0.19
N LEU A 15 7.37 5.76 -0.43
CA LEU A 15 7.78 6.82 0.48
C LEU A 15 7.02 6.78 1.81
N ILE A 16 5.73 6.43 1.81
CA ILE A 16 4.94 6.24 3.04
C ILE A 16 5.51 5.07 3.87
N ARG A 17 5.85 3.95 3.22
CA ARG A 17 6.38 2.76 3.90
C ARG A 17 7.71 3.03 4.60
N ILE A 18 8.60 3.79 3.96
CA ILE A 18 9.89 4.17 4.55
C ILE A 18 9.79 5.43 5.41
N LYS A 19 8.60 6.03 5.55
CA LYS A 19 8.36 7.30 6.26
C LYS A 19 9.24 8.44 5.73
N GLY A 20 9.50 8.46 4.42
CA GLY A 20 10.38 9.40 3.73
C GLY A 20 9.64 10.39 2.84
N THR A 21 8.39 10.75 3.14
CA THR A 21 7.62 11.67 2.28
C THR A 21 8.05 13.13 2.43
N GLY A 22 8.48 13.54 3.63
CA GLY A 22 8.61 14.95 3.98
C GLY A 22 7.24 15.65 4.04
N LYS A 23 7.28 16.99 4.09
CA LYS A 23 6.07 17.83 4.07
C LYS A 23 5.26 17.60 2.79
N PRO A 24 3.93 17.82 2.81
CA PRO A 24 3.10 17.73 1.62
C PRO A 24 3.64 18.54 0.44
N SER A 25 4.12 19.77 0.69
CA SER A 25 4.74 20.63 -0.33
C SER A 25 6.01 20.04 -0.94
N GLN A 26 6.87 19.43 -0.12
CA GLN A 26 8.10 18.77 -0.58
C GLN A 26 7.78 17.52 -1.39
N LEU A 27 6.83 16.70 -0.94
CA LEU A 27 6.37 15.52 -1.66
C LEU A 27 5.77 15.92 -3.02
N ALA A 28 4.88 16.91 -3.05
CA ALA A 28 4.26 17.39 -4.29
C ALA A 28 5.32 17.90 -5.30
N LYS A 29 6.30 18.67 -4.82
CA LYS A 29 7.43 19.15 -5.64
C LYS A 29 8.26 17.98 -6.18
N ARG A 30 8.60 16.99 -5.36
CA ARG A 30 9.34 15.78 -5.76
C ARG A 30 8.59 15.00 -6.85
N MET A 31 7.27 14.94 -6.74
CA MET A 31 6.37 14.26 -7.68
C MET A 31 6.02 15.11 -8.91
N ARG A 32 6.51 16.35 -8.98
CA ARG A 32 6.20 17.35 -10.03
C ARG A 32 4.69 17.51 -10.24
N ILE A 33 3.96 17.69 -9.15
CA ILE A 33 2.51 17.95 -9.10
C ILE A 33 2.18 19.09 -8.15
N SER A 34 0.95 19.59 -8.24
CA SER A 34 0.41 20.49 -7.22
C SER A 34 0.14 19.74 -5.91
N GLU A 35 0.13 20.44 -4.78
CA GLU A 35 -0.28 19.88 -3.48
C GLU A 35 -1.73 19.38 -3.53
N ARG A 36 -2.61 20.07 -4.25
CA ARG A 36 -3.98 19.62 -4.49
C ARG A 36 -4.02 18.23 -5.12
N THR A 37 -3.26 18.01 -6.18
CA THR A 37 -3.17 16.71 -6.85
C THR A 37 -2.57 15.64 -5.94
N LEU A 38 -1.59 16.00 -5.10
CA LEU A 38 -1.07 15.08 -4.08
C LEU A 38 -2.17 14.65 -3.10
N TYR A 39 -2.98 15.60 -2.61
CA TYR A 39 -4.11 15.28 -1.74
C TYR A 39 -5.17 14.41 -2.42
N GLU A 40 -5.40 14.59 -3.72
CA GLU A 40 -6.27 13.70 -4.51
C GLU A 40 -5.72 12.26 -4.56
N PHE A 41 -4.40 12.09 -4.76
CA PHE A 41 -3.78 10.75 -4.69
C PHE A 41 -3.91 10.12 -3.30
N LEU A 42 -3.61 10.87 -2.24
CA LEU A 42 -3.71 10.38 -0.87
C LEU A 42 -5.15 10.01 -0.51
N LYS A 43 -6.12 10.84 -0.93
CA LYS A 43 -7.54 10.55 -0.77
C LYS A 43 -7.93 9.27 -1.51
N LEU A 44 -7.54 9.12 -2.77
CA LEU A 44 -7.80 7.90 -3.53
C LEU A 44 -7.23 6.65 -2.82
N MET A 45 -6.00 6.71 -2.33
CA MET A 45 -5.39 5.58 -1.61
C MET A 45 -6.16 5.25 -0.33
N LYS A 46 -6.61 6.26 0.42
CA LYS A 46 -7.46 6.09 1.62
C LYS A 46 -8.83 5.50 1.28
N ASP A 47 -9.46 5.98 0.21
CA ASP A 47 -10.77 5.47 -0.26
C ASP A 47 -10.66 4.01 -0.71
N LEU A 48 -9.47 3.57 -1.15
CA LEU A 48 -9.13 2.17 -1.46
C LEU A 48 -8.63 1.36 -0.24
N GLY A 49 -8.78 1.89 0.97
CA GLY A 49 -8.52 1.20 2.23
C GLY A 49 -7.12 1.35 2.81
N ALA A 50 -6.26 2.24 2.27
CA ALA A 50 -4.94 2.46 2.85
C ALA A 50 -5.04 3.32 4.14
N PRO A 51 -4.58 2.82 5.30
CA PRO A 51 -4.66 3.54 6.58
C PRO A 51 -3.54 4.61 6.67
N ILE A 52 -3.62 5.65 5.84
CA ILE A 52 -2.58 6.69 5.74
C ILE A 52 -2.81 7.78 6.79
N GLU A 53 -1.80 8.03 7.61
CA GLU A 53 -1.75 9.08 8.62
C GLU A 53 -0.56 10.02 8.36
N TYR A 54 -0.56 11.20 9.00
CA TYR A 54 0.52 12.19 8.89
C TYR A 54 1.09 12.53 10.27
N ASP A 55 2.38 12.26 10.46
CA ASP A 55 3.11 12.66 11.66
C ASP A 55 3.66 14.07 11.45
N ARG A 56 3.15 15.04 12.22
CA ARG A 56 3.58 16.45 12.13
C ARG A 56 4.99 16.68 12.68
N TYR A 57 5.44 15.86 13.63
CA TYR A 57 6.76 16.00 14.23
C TYR A 57 7.84 15.43 13.32
N LYS A 58 7.58 14.27 12.73
CA LYS A 58 8.48 13.65 11.73
C LYS A 58 8.31 14.19 10.33
N GLU A 59 7.31 15.06 10.15
CA GLU A 59 6.91 15.67 8.89
C GLU A 59 6.76 14.61 7.78
N SER A 60 6.03 13.52 8.06
CA SER A 60 5.98 12.39 7.14
C SER A 60 4.67 11.61 7.22
N TYR A 61 4.20 11.14 6.06
CA TYR A 61 3.09 10.20 5.98
C TYR A 61 3.57 8.79 6.32
N TYR A 62 2.72 8.01 6.98
CA TYR A 62 2.95 6.62 7.34
C TYR A 62 1.66 5.80 7.26
N TYR A 63 1.80 4.47 7.21
CA TYR A 63 0.67 3.56 7.39
C TYR A 63 0.47 3.26 8.87
N GLY A 64 -0.76 3.41 9.37
CA GLY A 64 -1.15 3.03 10.73
C GLY A 64 -1.03 1.52 10.98
N GLU A 65 -1.05 0.72 9.92
CA GLU A 65 -0.89 -0.73 9.98
C GLU A 65 0.30 -1.20 9.12
N LYS A 66 0.86 -2.36 9.48
CA LYS A 66 1.94 -2.96 8.70
C LYS A 66 1.39 -3.44 7.35
N GLY A 67 1.75 -2.77 6.27
CA GLY A 67 1.28 -3.12 4.94
C GLY A 67 1.92 -2.31 3.82
N GLY A 68 1.33 -2.41 2.64
CA GLY A 68 1.71 -1.66 1.46
C GLY A 68 0.59 -1.65 0.43
N PHE A 69 0.48 -0.56 -0.30
CA PHE A 69 -0.54 -0.32 -1.30
C PHE A 69 -0.11 -0.90 -2.66
N ASN A 70 -0.62 -2.08 -2.99
CA ASN A 70 -0.22 -2.85 -4.17
C ASN A 70 -1.30 -2.84 -5.25
N ILE A 71 -1.16 -1.98 -6.27
CA ILE A 71 -1.96 -2.06 -7.50
C ILE A 71 -1.15 -2.81 -8.55
N LYS A 72 -1.43 -4.10 -8.74
CA LYS A 72 -0.84 -4.92 -9.79
C LYS A 72 -1.77 -6.07 -10.16
N PHE A 73 -1.64 -6.55 -11.41
CA PHE A 73 -2.27 -7.79 -11.82
C PHE A 73 -1.59 -8.95 -11.10
N THR A 74 -2.38 -9.78 -10.43
CA THR A 74 -1.92 -11.02 -9.79
C THR A 74 -2.55 -12.19 -10.54
N LYS A 75 -1.72 -13.09 -11.06
CA LYS A 75 -2.22 -14.38 -11.55
C LYS A 75 -2.64 -15.18 -10.33
N SER A 76 -3.94 -15.46 -10.22
CA SER A 76 -4.44 -16.41 -9.22
C SER A 76 -4.01 -17.80 -9.62
N LEU A 77 -2.84 -18.22 -9.15
CA LEU A 77 -2.51 -19.64 -9.07
C LEU A 77 -3.08 -20.10 -7.73
N MET A 78 -4.01 -21.05 -7.76
CA MET A 78 -4.52 -21.68 -6.56
C MET A 78 -3.41 -22.54 -5.96
N THR A 79 -2.43 -21.91 -5.31
CA THR A 79 -1.46 -22.65 -4.51
C THR A 79 -2.14 -22.95 -3.20
N ALA A 80 -2.47 -24.23 -2.98
CA ALA A 80 -2.84 -24.73 -1.67
C ALA A 80 -1.82 -24.18 -0.66
N THR A 81 -2.26 -23.35 0.28
CA THR A 81 -1.36 -22.84 1.31
C THR A 81 -0.89 -24.05 2.12
N PRO A 82 0.39 -24.10 2.55
CA PRO A 82 0.90 -25.22 3.36
C PRO A 82 0.04 -25.46 4.61
N VAL A 83 -0.53 -24.39 5.16
CA VAL A 83 -1.46 -24.42 6.30
C VAL A 83 -2.75 -25.17 5.95
N MET A 84 -3.34 -24.96 4.76
CA MET A 84 -4.52 -25.72 4.31
C MET A 84 -4.23 -27.21 4.17
N LEU A 85 -3.04 -27.56 3.64
CA LEU A 85 -2.62 -28.96 3.53
C LEU A 85 -2.46 -29.60 4.91
N LEU A 86 -1.82 -28.89 5.84
CA LEU A 86 -1.60 -29.36 7.20
C LEU A 86 -2.92 -29.56 7.96
N THR A 87 -3.87 -28.62 7.82
CA THR A 87 -5.21 -28.75 8.42
C THR A 87 -6.01 -29.89 7.81
N LEU A 88 -5.91 -30.11 6.50
CA LEU A 88 -6.60 -31.21 5.83
C LEU A 88 -6.06 -32.57 6.31
N VAL A 89 -4.74 -32.69 6.46
CA VAL A 89 -4.07 -33.90 7.00
C VAL A 89 -4.47 -34.14 8.46
N ILE A 90 -4.52 -33.12 9.30
CA ILE A 90 -4.93 -33.27 10.70
C ILE A 90 -6.39 -33.75 10.78
N ILE A 91 -7.30 -33.13 10.01
CA ILE A 91 -8.71 -33.50 9.97
C ILE A 91 -8.90 -34.96 9.51
N THR A 92 -8.15 -35.42 8.50
CA THR A 92 -8.25 -36.81 8.05
C THR A 92 -7.66 -37.81 9.06
N LEU A 93 -6.59 -37.48 9.77
CA LEU A 93 -6.01 -38.33 10.82
C LEU A 93 -6.91 -38.44 12.06
N THR A 94 -7.64 -37.39 12.43
CA THR A 94 -8.55 -37.43 13.58
C THR A 94 -9.86 -38.17 13.30
N SER A 95 -10.15 -38.46 12.04
CA SER A 95 -11.40 -39.09 11.58
C SER A 95 -11.26 -40.59 11.28
N LEU A 96 -10.08 -41.17 11.53
CA LEU A 96 -9.75 -42.59 11.40
C LEU A 96 -9.55 -43.21 12.79
#